data_AF-A0ABD6E3U0-F1
#
_entry.id   AF-A0ABD6E3U0-F1
#
_cell.length_a   1.000
_cell.length_b   1.000
_cell.length_c   1.000
_cell.angle_alpha   90.00
_cell.angle_beta   90.00
_cell.angle_gamma   90.00
#
_symmetry.space_group_name_H-M   'P 1'
#
loop_
_entity.id
_entity.type
_entity.pdbx_description
1 polymer ?
#
loop_
_entity_poly.entity_id
_entity_poly.type
_entity_poly.pdbx_seq_one_letter_code
_entity_poly.pdbx_strand_id
1 'polypeptide(L)' 'MTGGDPLPKTVATTFYNDGLTVDQLTVLVGAKSAKRLRLLKTDLEDEPLDLAAPDDIDIYRGNVTTVDTGSDDDC' A
#
# COMPACT_ATOMS: atom_id res chain seq x y z
N MET A 1 10.80 -8.77 18.72
CA MET A 1 10.49 -8.01 17.49
C MET A 1 9.62 -6.82 17.87
N THR A 2 10.23 -5.66 18.16
CA THR A 2 9.51 -4.40 18.43
C THR A 2 10.01 -3.40 17.41
N GLY A 3 9.59 -3.57 16.16
CA GLY A 3 10.22 -2.95 14.98
C GLY A 3 9.33 -1.91 14.31
N GLY A 4 8.62 -1.09 15.07
CA GLY A 4 7.88 0.05 14.54
C GLY A 4 8.05 1.24 15.47
N ASP A 5 8.43 2.39 14.91
CA ASP A 5 8.48 3.66 15.62
C ASP A 5 7.09 3.92 16.27
N PRO A 6 7.00 4.27 17.57
CA PRO A 6 5.70 4.48 18.23
C PRO A 6 4.85 5.57 17.57
N LEU A 7 5.48 6.54 16.88
CA LEU A 7 4.81 7.63 16.19
C LEU A 7 3.84 7.15 15.08
N PRO A 8 4.25 6.34 14.09
CA PRO A 8 3.34 5.86 13.04
C PRO A 8 2.18 5.00 13.58
N LYS A 9 2.36 4.26 14.68
CA LYS A 9 1.25 3.49 15.28
C LYS A 9 0.18 4.42 15.85
N THR A 10 0.59 5.43 16.64
CA THR A 10 -0.35 6.41 17.20
C THR A 10 -1.08 7.18 16.11
N VAL A 11 -0.36 7.66 15.09
CA VAL A 11 -0.95 8.40 13.95
C VAL A 11 -2.00 7.53 13.23
N ALA A 12 -1.70 6.27 12.96
CA ALA A 12 -2.66 5.36 12.34
C ALA A 12 -3.89 5.12 13.23
N THR A 13 -3.70 4.85 14.53
CA THR A 13 -4.81 4.68 15.47
C THR A 13 -5.70 5.92 15.52
N THR A 14 -5.14 7.13 15.58
CA THR A 14 -5.94 8.36 15.60
C THR A 14 -6.69 8.56 14.29
N PHE A 15 -6.08 8.26 13.14
CA PHE A 15 -6.75 8.35 11.83
C PHE A 15 -7.93 7.38 11.71
N TYR A 16 -7.78 6.12 12.13
CA TYR A 16 -8.89 5.16 12.08
C TYR A 16 -10.05 5.54 12.99
N ASN A 17 -9.80 6.26 14.08
CA ASN A 17 -10.82 6.79 14.98
C ASN A 17 -11.35 8.19 14.58
N ASP A 18 -11.16 8.61 13.32
CA ASP A 18 -11.62 9.92 12.80
C ASP A 18 -11.04 11.15 13.50
N GLY A 19 -9.94 10.98 14.25
CA GLY A 19 -9.24 12.07 14.91
C GLY A 19 -8.26 12.84 14.01
N LEU A 20 -8.06 12.39 12.76
CA LEU A 20 -7.20 13.06 11.78
C LEU A 20 -7.87 13.11 10.41
N THR A 21 -7.70 14.24 9.73
CA THR A 21 -8.05 14.38 8.32
C THR A 21 -6.98 13.78 7.40
N VAL A 22 -7.34 13.48 6.14
CA VAL A 22 -6.40 12.95 5.13
C VAL A 22 -5.25 13.93 4.85
N ASP A 23 -5.51 15.23 4.88
CA ASP A 23 -4.48 16.25 4.67
C ASP A 23 -3.44 16.26 5.81
N GLN A 24 -3.90 16.20 7.06
CA GLN A 24 -3.02 16.10 8.23
C GLN A 24 -2.22 14.79 8.21
N LEU A 25 -2.86 13.68 7.86
CA LEU A 25 -2.19 12.40 7.70
C LEU A 25 -1.07 12.47 6.65
N THR A 26 -1.33 13.16 5.54
CA THR A 26 -0.35 13.33 4.45
C THR A 26 0.89 14.10 4.90
N VAL A 27 0.74 15.12 5.75
CA VAL A 27 1.89 15.85 6.34
C VAL A 27 2.72 14.96 7.27
N LEU A 28 2.08 14.07 8.02
CA LEU A 28 2.74 13.23 9.03
C LEU A 28 3.45 12.00 8.45
N VAL A 29 2.86 11.34 7.45
CA VAL A 29 3.38 10.05 6.92
C VAL A 29 3.69 10.07 5.43
N GLY A 30 3.44 11.20 4.75
CA GLY A 30 3.59 11.36 3.30
C GLY A 30 2.42 10.76 2.50
N ALA A 31 2.26 11.24 1.26
CA ALA A 31 1.12 10.92 0.41
C ALA A 31 0.93 9.41 0.14
N LYS A 32 2.01 8.67 -0.09
CA LYS A 32 1.95 7.22 -0.35
C LYS A 32 1.42 6.45 0.86
N SER A 33 1.94 6.76 2.05
CA SER A 33 1.52 6.09 3.29
C SER A 33 0.11 6.49 3.69
N ALA A 34 -0.24 7.78 3.54
CA ALA A 34 -1.59 8.28 3.79
C ALA A 34 -2.62 7.61 2.87
N LYS A 35 -2.33 7.47 1.57
CA LYS A 35 -3.20 6.76 0.62
C LYS A 35 -3.43 5.30 1.03
N ARG A 36 -2.39 4.59 1.48
CA ARG A 36 -2.50 3.19 1.95
C ARG A 36 -3.38 3.07 3.18
N LEU A 37 -3.22 3.96 4.16
CA LEU A 37 -4.05 3.98 5.37
C LEU A 37 -5.51 4.31 5.05
N ARG A 38 -5.76 5.27 4.14
CA ARG A 38 -7.12 5.59 3.66
C ARG A 38 -7.78 4.38 3.02
N LEU A 39 -7.11 3.73 2.07
CA LEU A 39 -7.66 2.56 1.39
C LEU A 39 -7.95 1.42 2.36
N LEU A 40 -7.07 1.17 3.33
CA LEU A 40 -7.30 0.16 4.36
C LEU A 40 -8.47 0.53 5.28
N LYS A 41 -8.65 1.82 5.62
CA LYS A 41 -9.84 2.24 6.39
C LYS A 41 -11.13 1.92 5.62
N THR A 42 -11.20 2.34 4.35
CA THR A 42 -12.35 2.09 3.48
C THR A 42 -12.64 0.60 3.32
N ASP A 43 -11.60 -0.23 3.16
CA ASP A 43 -11.71 -1.69 3.11
C ASP A 43 -12.29 -2.28 4.41
N LEU A 44 -11.82 -1.81 5.57
CA LEU A 44 -12.30 -2.24 6.90
C LEU A 44 -13.75 -1.81 7.17
N GLU A 45 -14.22 -0.75 6.53
CA GLU A 45 -15.58 -0.23 6.62
C GLU A 45 -16.53 -0.84 5.57
N ASP A 46 -16.07 -1.84 4.81
CA ASP A 46 -16.79 -2.48 3.69
C ASP A 46 -17.26 -1.46 2.63
N GLU A 47 -16.53 -0.35 2.50
CA GLU A 47 -16.83 0.71 1.54
C GLU A 47 -16.11 0.47 0.20
N PRO A 48 -16.68 0.94 -0.94
CA PRO A 48 -16.01 0.87 -2.23
C PRO A 48 -14.70 1.66 -2.23
N LEU A 49 -13.62 1.00 -2.67
CA LEU A 49 -12.32 1.65 -2.79
C LEU A 49 -12.35 2.72 -3.89
N ASP A 50 -12.03 3.96 -3.51
CA ASP A 50 -11.78 5.06 -4.43
C ASP A 50 -10.42 4.89 -5.13
N LEU A 51 -10.43 3.97 -6.11
CA LEU A 51 -9.33 3.66 -7.01
C LEU A 51 -9.81 3.83 -8.45
N ALA A 52 -8.98 4.46 -9.27
CA ALA A 52 -9.21 4.46 -10.71
C ALA A 52 -9.17 3.02 -11.23
N ALA A 53 -10.06 2.72 -12.19
CA ALA A 53 -9.98 1.47 -12.92
C ALA A 53 -8.58 1.33 -13.55
N PRO A 54 -8.00 0.13 -13.56
CA PRO A 54 -6.74 -0.09 -14.24
C PRO A 54 -6.91 0.18 -15.74
N ASP A 55 -5.89 0.77 -16.35
CA ASP A 55 -5.82 0.85 -17.80
C ASP A 55 -5.59 -0.56 -18.36
N ASP A 56 -6.23 -0.88 -19.49
CA ASP A 56 -6.06 -2.16 -20.21
C ASP A 56 -4.73 -2.17 -20.99
N ILE A 57 -3.63 -2.07 -20.24
CA ILE A 57 -2.27 -2.04 -20.75
C ILE A 57 -1.63 -3.38 -20.41
N ASP A 58 -1.18 -4.09 -21.46
CA ASP A 58 -0.30 -5.25 -21.28
C ASP A 58 1.09 -4.78 -20.81
N ILE A 59 1.29 -4.78 -19.49
CA ILE A 59 2.56 -4.41 -18.86
C ILE A 59 3.71 -5.38 -19.15
N TYR A 60 3.40 -6.55 -19.74
CA TYR A 60 4.39 -7.55 -20.15
C TYR A 60 4.70 -7.49 -21.65
N ARG A 61 4.08 -6.56 -22.39
CA ARG A 61 4.38 -6.35 -23.80
C ARG A 61 5.78 -5.77 -23.98
N GLY A 62 6.73 -6.60 -24.43
CA GLY A 62 8.09 -6.17 -24.70
C GLY A 62 9.10 -7.30 -24.59
N ASN A 63 10.39 -6.95 -24.47
CA ASN A 63 11.44 -7.92 -24.17
C ASN A 63 11.35 -8.29 -22.70
N VAL A 64 10.57 -9.34 -22.40
CA VAL A 64 10.47 -9.91 -21.06
C VAL A 64 11.79 -10.57 -20.72
N THR A 65 12.46 -10.08 -19.69
CA THR A 65 13.59 -10.80 -19.07
C THR A 65 13.02 -11.95 -18.25
N THR A 66 13.12 -13.17 -18.77
CA THR A 66 12.85 -14.38 -18.00
C THR A 66 13.92 -14.52 -16.93
N VAL A 67 13.51 -14.69 -15.67
CA VAL A 67 14.42 -15.10 -14.60
C VAL A 67 14.89 -16.52 -14.91
N ASP A 68 16.20 -16.73 -14.95
CA ASP A 68 16.78 -18.05 -14.97
C ASP A 68 16.48 -18.74 -13.64
N THR A 69 15.68 -19.81 -13.68
CA THR A 69 15.27 -20.56 -12.49
C THR A 69 16.26 -21.67 -12.14
N GLY A 70 17.48 -21.66 -12.70
CA GLY A 70 18.60 -22.50 -12.27
C GLY A 70 18.17 -23.94 -12.02
N SER A 71 17.78 -24.65 -13.08
CA SER A 71 17.59 -26.10 -12.99
C SER A 71 18.96 -26.78 -13.05
N ASP A 72 19.84 -26.45 -12.11
CA ASP A 72 20.97 -27.31 -11.75
C ASP A 72 20.39 -28.48 -10.93
N ASP A 73 19.53 -29.26 -11.58
CA ASP A 73 19.19 -30.61 -11.16
C ASP A 73 20.35 -31.49 -11.64
N ASP A 74 21.44 -31.44 -10.88
CA ASP A 74 22.60 -32.31 -11.03
C ASP A 74 22.17 -33.75 -10.67
N CYS A 75 21.57 -34.43 -11.64
CA CYS A 75 21.28 -35.87 -11.63
C CYS A 75 22.49 -36.69 -12.10
#